data_AF-A0A0B6YG45-F1
#
_entry.id   AF-A0A0B6YG45-F1
#
_cell.length_a   1.000
_cell.length_b   1.000
_cell.length_c   1.000
_cell.angle_alpha   90.00
_cell.angle_beta   90.00
_cell.angle_gamma   90.00
#
_symmetry.space_group_name_H-M   'P 1'
#
loop_
_entity.id
_entity.type
_entity.pdbx_description
1 polymer ?
#
loop_
_entity_poly.entity_id
_entity_poly.type
_entity_poly.pdbx_seq_one_letter_code
_entity_poly.pdbx_strand_id
1 'polypeptide(L)'
;IASQQIGDSLKLEQQQTLITYDKGGKWENIKAPKYGIGNQLIDCRLTNNCSLHLTQEFSRLYPSSQAYPILTQRSSPGIVIAS
;
A
#
# COMPACT_ATOMS: atom_id res chain seq x y z
N ILE A 1 1.34 -9.51 1.13
CA ILE A 1 1.82 -8.13 1.36
C ILE A 1 2.45 -8.15 2.75
N ALA A 2 3.70 -7.73 2.90
CA ALA A 2 4.43 -7.80 4.16
C ALA A 2 4.80 -6.39 4.64
N SER A 3 4.71 -6.15 5.94
CA SER A 3 5.16 -4.91 6.58
C SER A 3 6.53 -5.17 7.21
N GLN A 4 7.54 -4.37 6.86
CA GLN A 4 8.87 -4.51 7.44
C GLN A 4 9.03 -3.47 8.57
N GLN A 5 9.30 -3.95 9.79
CA GLN A 5 9.61 -3.09 10.93
C GLN A 5 11.09 -2.71 10.91
N ILE A 6 11.38 -1.41 11.02
CA ILE A 6 12.73 -0.91 11.34
C ILE A 6 12.68 -0.47 12.81
N GLY A 7 13.05 -1.38 13.73
CA GLY A 7 13.04 -1.15 15.18
C GLY A 7 11.74 -1.54 15.91
N ASP A 8 11.72 -1.28 17.22
CA ASP A 8 10.65 -1.71 18.16
C ASP A 8 9.40 -0.81 18.15
N SER A 9 9.41 0.26 17.33
CA SER A 9 8.29 1.19 17.17
C SER A 9 7.86 1.30 15.72
N LEU A 10 6.58 1.04 15.45
CA LEU A 10 5.94 1.31 14.17
C LEU A 10 5.75 2.83 14.02
N LYS A 11 6.69 3.51 13.35
CA LYS A 11 6.52 4.91 12.98
C LYS A 11 5.67 4.99 11.71
N LEU A 12 4.43 5.48 11.85
CA LEU A 12 3.48 5.63 10.75
C LEU A 12 4.09 6.39 9.55
N GLU A 13 4.82 7.46 9.84
CA GLU A 13 5.51 8.33 8.87
C GLU A 13 6.56 7.60 8.01
N GLN A 14 7.04 6.44 8.44
CA GLN A 14 8.14 5.70 7.79
C GLN A 14 7.67 4.40 7.14
N GLN A 15 6.36 4.14 7.12
CA GLN A 15 5.82 2.92 6.54
C GLN A 15 5.84 2.99 5.01
N GLN A 16 6.35 1.92 4.39
CA GLN A 16 6.34 1.75 2.94
C GLN A 16 5.66 0.45 2.55
N THR A 17 5.09 0.42 1.34
CA THR A 17 4.38 -0.74 0.80
C THR A 17 5.16 -1.26 -0.37
N LEU A 18 5.48 -2.56 -0.31
CA LEU A 18 6.14 -3.28 -1.38
C LEU A 18 5.27 -4.45 -1.82
N ILE A 19 5.42 -4.84 -3.09
CA ILE A 19 4.75 -5.99 -3.68
C ILE A 19 5.79 -6.96 -4.25
N THR A 20 5.43 -8.24 -4.26
CA THR A 20 6.23 -9.33 -4.81
C THR A 20 5.35 -10.22 -5.67
N TYR A 21 5.91 -10.73 -6.77
CA TYR A 21 5.23 -11.62 -7.71
C TYR A 21 5.88 -13.01 -7.76
N ASP A 22 6.98 -13.21 -7.04
CA ASP A 22 7.80 -14.43 -7.01
C ASP A 22 7.86 -15.03 -5.59
N LYS A 23 6.75 -14.93 -4.86
CA LYS A 23 6.59 -15.44 -3.48
C LYS A 23 7.60 -14.85 -2.48
N GLY A 24 8.08 -13.63 -2.71
CA GLY A 24 8.98 -12.91 -1.80
C GLY A 24 10.45 -12.95 -2.19
N GLY A 25 10.80 -13.43 -3.39
CA GLY A 25 12.18 -13.40 -3.89
C GLY A 25 12.64 -11.98 -4.22
N LYS A 26 11.77 -11.19 -4.87
CA LYS A 26 11.99 -9.79 -5.22
C LYS A 26 10.81 -8.94 -4.80
N TRP A 27 11.12 -7.73 -4.37
CA TRP A 27 10.17 -6.75 -3.88
C TRP A 27 10.34 -5.45 -4.65
N GLU A 28 9.23 -4.81 -4.99
CA GLU A 28 9.22 -3.54 -5.68
C GLU A 28 8.12 -2.60 -5.14
N ASN A 29 8.34 -1.30 -5.33
CA ASN A 29 7.34 -0.28 -4.99
C ASN A 29 6.14 -0.35 -5.92
N ILE A 30 4.95 -0.14 -5.37
CA ILE A 30 3.73 -0.06 -6.17
C ILE A 30 3.68 1.31 -6.86
N LYS A 31 3.57 1.32 -8.19
CA LYS A 31 3.45 2.56 -8.96
C LYS A 31 2.14 3.29 -8.62
N ALA A 32 2.22 4.59 -8.36
CA ALA A 32 1.04 5.41 -8.15
C ALA A 32 0.20 5.56 -9.44
N PRO A 33 -1.13 5.72 -9.32
CA PRO A 33 -1.98 6.08 -10.45
C PRO A 33 -1.53 7.40 -11.09
N LYS A 34 -1.62 7.50 -12.41
CA LYS A 34 -1.23 8.73 -13.12
C LYS A 34 -2.26 9.84 -12.96
N TYR A 35 -3.53 9.48 -12.81
CA TYR A 35 -4.65 10.42 -12.75
C TYR A 35 -5.58 10.08 -11.60
N GLY A 36 -6.09 11.12 -10.94
CA GLY A 36 -7.15 11.03 -9.93
C GLY A 36 -8.53 11.33 -10.50
N ILE A 37 -9.46 11.65 -9.59
CA ILE A 37 -10.82 12.08 -9.94
C ILE A 37 -10.76 13.32 -10.84
N GLY A 38 -11.63 13.39 -11.86
CA GLY A 38 -11.65 14.54 -12.77
C GLY A 38 -10.42 14.65 -13.68
N ASN A 39 -9.64 13.57 -13.85
CA ASN A 39 -8.44 13.54 -14.69
C ASN A 39 -7.30 14.45 -14.21
N GLN A 40 -7.29 14.80 -12.92
CA GLN A 40 -6.19 15.55 -12.31
C GLN A 40 -4.91 14.72 -12.29
N LEU A 41 -3.79 15.29 -12.73
CA LEU A 41 -2.50 14.61 -12.74
C LEU A 41 -1.96 14.43 -11.32
N ILE A 42 -1.51 13.23 -10.98
CA ILE A 42 -0.80 12.93 -9.74
C ILE A 42 0.70 12.90 -10.05
N ASP A 43 1.47 13.90 -9.60
CA ASP A 43 2.93 13.96 -9.81
C ASP A 43 3.69 13.12 -8.77
N CYS A 44 3.46 11.81 -8.80
CA CYS A 44 4.15 10.84 -7.96
C CYS A 44 5.02 9.94 -8.84
N ARG A 45 6.34 10.09 -8.73
CA ARG A 45 7.34 9.36 -9.53
C ARG A 45 8.26 8.55 -8.62
N LEU A 46 8.56 7.32 -9.03
CA LEU A 46 9.53 6.46 -8.35
C LEU A 46 10.92 7.10 -8.28
N THR A 47 11.31 7.89 -9.30
CA THR A 47 12.58 8.65 -9.31
C THR A 47 12.67 9.68 -8.19
N ASN A 48 11.52 10.14 -7.69
CA ASN A 48 11.42 11.10 -6.60
C ASN A 48 11.09 10.39 -5.27
N ASN A 49 11.33 9.07 -5.20
CA ASN A 49 11.01 8.22 -4.05
C ASN A 49 9.53 8.28 -3.63
N CYS A 50 8.63 8.49 -4.59
CA CYS A 50 7.17 8.50 -4.37
C CYS A 50 6.53 7.25 -4.97
N SER A 51 5.73 6.53 -4.17
CA SER A 51 5.00 5.33 -4.56
C SER A 51 3.62 5.25 -3.90
N LEU A 52 2.77 4.32 -4.36
CA LEU A 52 1.50 4.04 -3.71
C LEU A 52 1.72 3.24 -2.44
N HIS A 53 1.16 3.72 -1.33
CA HIS A 53 1.20 3.08 -0.03
C HIS A 53 -0.20 2.67 0.42
N LEU A 54 -0.34 1.45 0.92
CA LEU A 54 -1.61 0.84 1.35
C LEU A 54 -1.54 0.55 2.84
N THR A 55 -2.58 0.92 3.58
CA THR A 55 -2.69 0.62 5.02
C THR A 55 -3.25 -0.78 5.24
N GLN A 56 -2.74 -1.49 6.25
CA GLN A 56 -3.15 -2.87 6.55
C GLN A 56 -3.62 -3.04 8.00
N GLU A 57 -2.82 -2.59 8.95
CA GLU A 57 -3.07 -2.78 10.40
C GLU A 57 -3.63 -1.54 11.07
N PHE A 58 -3.86 -0.46 10.32
CA PHE A 58 -4.24 0.83 10.89
C PHE A 58 -5.59 0.79 11.60
N SER A 59 -6.58 0.12 11.03
CA SER A 59 -7.88 -0.09 11.68
C SER A 59 -7.80 -0.97 12.92
N ARG A 60 -6.86 -1.93 12.96
CA ARG A 60 -6.61 -2.74 14.15
C ARG A 60 -5.93 -1.94 15.26
N LEU A 61 -4.96 -1.10 14.92
CA LEU A 61 -4.21 -0.28 15.87
C LEU A 61 -5.00 0.95 16.34
N TYR A 62 -5.87 1.49 15.49
CA TYR A 62 -6.72 2.64 15.75
C TYR A 62 -8.17 2.30 15.40
N PRO A 63 -8.91 1.60 16.28
CA PRO A 63 -10.27 1.14 16.01
C PRO A 63 -11.29 2.26 15.77
N SER A 64 -10.99 3.48 16.21
CA SER A 64 -11.78 4.67 15.91
C SER A 64 -11.63 5.15 14.46
N SER A 65 -10.56 4.73 13.76
CA SER A 65 -10.42 4.95 12.34
C SER A 65 -11.32 3.97 11.59
N GLN A 66 -12.20 4.48 10.72
CA GLN A 66 -13.06 3.65 9.87
C GLN A 66 -12.28 3.05 8.68
N ALA A 67 -11.02 2.69 8.89
CA ALA A 67 -10.16 2.17 7.83
C ALA A 67 -10.55 0.73 7.48
N TYR A 68 -10.68 0.44 6.19
CA TYR A 68 -10.97 -0.90 5.71
C TYR A 68 -9.67 -1.65 5.42
N PRO A 69 -9.55 -2.94 5.80
CA PRO A 69 -8.39 -3.74 5.43
C PRO A 69 -8.33 -3.98 3.92
N ILE A 70 -7.18 -4.40 3.41
CA ILE A 70 -7.03 -4.79 2.00
C ILE A 70 -7.96 -5.96 1.69
N LEU A 71 -8.81 -5.79 0.67
CA LEU A 71 -9.81 -6.76 0.24
C LEU A 71 -9.32 -7.54 -0.99
N THR A 72 -9.44 -8.86 -0.90
CA THR A 72 -9.19 -9.79 -2.00
C THR A 72 -10.23 -10.92 -1.95
N GLN A 73 -10.58 -11.51 -3.10
CA GLN A 73 -11.57 -12.59 -3.17
C GLN A 73 -11.14 -13.68 -4.13
N ARG A 74 -11.37 -14.95 -3.78
CA ARG A 74 -11.01 -16.12 -4.63
C ARG A 74 -11.74 -16.14 -5.97
N SER A 75 -12.98 -15.66 -6.00
CA SER A 75 -13.80 -15.53 -7.22
C SER A 75 -13.34 -14.40 -8.14
N SER A 76 -12.41 -13.54 -7.69
CA SER A 76 -11.93 -12.37 -8.41
C SER A 76 -10.40 -12.35 -8.53
N PRO A 77 -9.79 -13.32 -9.25
CA PRO A 77 -8.34 -13.38 -9.40
C PRO A 77 -7.79 -12.09 -10.02
N GLY A 78 -6.74 -11.54 -9.41
CA GLY A 78 -6.11 -10.30 -9.87
C GLY A 78 -6.74 -9.01 -9.35
N ILE A 79 -7.86 -9.08 -8.61
CA ILE A 79 -8.47 -7.90 -7.99
C ILE A 79 -7.98 -7.72 -6.55
N VAL A 80 -7.44 -6.53 -6.26
CA VAL A 80 -7.05 -6.08 -4.92
C VAL A 80 -7.64 -4.69 -4.72
N ILE A 81 -8.39 -4.49 -3.63
CA ILE A 81 -9.01 -3.20 -3.27
C ILE A 81 -8.44 -2.76 -1.93
N ALA A 82 -8.02 -1.49 -1.83
CA ALA A 82 -7.43 -0.91 -0.63
C ALA A 82 -7.73 0.60 -0.59
N SER A 83 -7.76 1.18 0.61
CA SER A 83 -8.00 2.61 0.88
C SER A 83 -7.00 3.15 1.90
#